data_AF-A0A9Q9ERT9-F1
#
_entry.id   AF-A0A9Q9ERT9-F1
#
_cell.length_a   1.000
_cell.length_b   1.000
_cell.length_c   1.000
_cell.angle_alpha   90.00
_cell.angle_beta   90.00
_cell.angle_gamma   90.00
#
_symmetry.space_group_name_H-M   'P 1'
#
loop_
_entity.id
_entity.type
_entity.pdbx_description
1 polymer ?
#
loop_
_entity_poly.entity_id
_entity_poly.type
_entity_poly.pdbx_seq_one_letter_code
_entity_poly.pdbx_strand_id
1 'polypeptide(L)'
;MNNLLRKGFQPVSETEMVMVDGDGVASAVAGAIIGGAIGGFVASCRMVGRAFSGGSMENAGEEILTSMAEGAIGGAISGALIPSI
;
A
#
# COMPACT_ATOMS: atom_id res chain seq x y z
N MET A 1 28.51 38.61 0.72
CA MET A 1 27.70 38.21 1.91
C MET A 1 26.41 39.04 1.98
N ASN A 2 25.47 38.90 1.02
CA ASN A 2 24.22 39.71 1.04
C ASN A 2 22.93 38.94 0.66
N ASN A 3 22.95 37.61 0.53
CA ASN A 3 21.76 36.86 0.10
C ASN A 3 21.17 35.91 1.18
N LEU A 4 21.59 36.02 2.45
CA LEU A 4 21.18 35.08 3.51
C LEU A 4 20.10 35.61 4.48
N LEU A 5 19.55 36.80 4.28
CA LEU A 5 18.57 37.42 5.19
C LEU A 5 17.21 37.76 4.56
N ARG A 6 16.78 36.97 3.56
CA ARG A 6 15.41 37.06 3.02
C ARG A 6 14.52 35.86 3.37
N LYS A 7 14.89 35.10 4.41
CA LYS A 7 14.00 34.14 5.09
C LYS A 7 13.04 34.87 6.05
N GLY A 8 12.39 35.91 5.55
CA GLY A 8 11.21 36.46 6.22
C GLY A 8 10.03 35.60 5.81
N PHE A 9 9.39 34.95 6.78
CA PHE A 9 8.10 34.27 6.69
C PHE A 9 7.32 34.62 5.41
N GLN A 10 7.31 33.71 4.44
CA GLN A 10 6.29 33.75 3.42
C GLN A 10 5.00 33.21 4.07
N PRO A 11 3.92 34.01 4.17
CA PRO A 11 2.63 33.47 4.55
C PRO A 11 2.23 32.50 3.44
N VAL A 12 2.30 31.20 3.73
CA VAL A 12 1.75 30.17 2.86
C VAL A 12 0.24 30.40 2.91
N SER A 13 -0.31 30.95 1.83
CA SER A 13 -1.75 31.12 1.68
C SER A 13 -2.41 29.76 1.90
N GLU A 14 -3.41 29.65 2.78
CA GLU A 14 -4.14 28.43 3.12
C GLU A 14 -4.85 27.75 1.91
N THR A 15 -4.66 28.30 0.71
CA THR A 15 -5.27 27.86 -0.55
C THR A 15 -4.27 27.32 -1.58
N GLU A 16 -2.95 27.36 -1.34
CA GLU A 16 -2.00 26.61 -2.14
C GLU A 16 -1.77 25.23 -1.50
N MET A 17 -2.69 24.30 -1.76
CA MET A 17 -2.29 22.90 -1.76
C MET A 17 -1.27 22.75 -2.88
N VAL A 18 0.01 22.75 -2.51
CA VAL A 18 1.07 22.27 -3.38
C VAL A 18 0.72 20.82 -3.70
N MET A 19 0.19 20.59 -4.88
CA MET A 19 0.08 19.25 -5.48
C MET A 19 1.51 18.74 -5.59
N VAL A 20 1.95 17.98 -4.58
CA VAL A 20 3.17 17.19 -4.70
C VAL A 20 2.84 16.16 -5.76
N ASP A 21 3.64 16.09 -6.85
CA ASP A 21 3.57 15.06 -7.90
C ASP A 21 3.84 13.66 -7.29
N GLY A 22 2.94 13.19 -6.44
CA GLY A 22 3.05 12.02 -5.60
C GLY A 22 1.81 11.13 -5.66
N ASP A 23 0.81 11.48 -6.47
CA ASP A 23 -0.44 10.73 -6.62
C ASP A 23 -0.18 9.26 -7.01
N GLY A 24 0.81 9.01 -7.87
CA GLY A 24 1.22 7.66 -8.24
C GLY A 24 1.83 6.87 -7.07
N VAL A 25 2.56 7.53 -6.17
CA VAL A 25 3.17 6.89 -4.98
C VAL A 25 2.10 6.64 -3.93
N ALA A 26 1.19 7.59 -3.70
CA ALA A 26 0.08 7.43 -2.76
C ALA A 26 -0.87 6.30 -3.20
N SER A 27 -1.21 6.25 -4.49
CA SER A 27 -2.04 5.20 -5.08
C SER A 27 -1.35 3.83 -5.02
N ALA A 28 -0.04 3.76 -5.27
CA ALA A 28 0.73 2.52 -5.09
C ALA A 28 0.76 2.04 -3.64
N VAL A 29 0.97 2.93 -2.67
CA VAL A 29 0.97 2.57 -1.25
C VAL A 29 -0.41 2.11 -0.80
N ALA A 30 -1.47 2.81 -1.21
CA ALA A 30 -2.85 2.41 -0.93
C ALA A 30 -3.16 1.03 -1.53
N GLY A 31 -2.76 0.82 -2.78
CA GLY A 31 -2.87 -0.46 -3.46
C GLY A 31 -2.13 -1.58 -2.71
N ALA A 32 -0.91 -1.32 -2.22
CA ALA A 32 -0.14 -2.28 -1.45
C ALA A 32 -0.83 -2.72 -0.16
N ILE A 33 -1.39 -1.76 0.59
CA ILE A 33 -2.08 -2.03 1.84
C ILE A 33 -3.35 -2.86 1.58
N ILE A 34 -4.16 -2.44 0.59
CA ILE A 34 -5.40 -3.12 0.24
C ILE A 34 -5.12 -4.53 -0.27
N GLY A 35 -4.19 -4.65 -1.21
CA GLY A 35 -3.81 -5.92 -1.79
C GLY A 35 -3.26 -6.89 -0.75
N GLY A 36 -2.40 -6.42 0.17
CA GLY A 36 -1.86 -7.24 1.24
C GLY A 36 -2.94 -7.75 2.21
N ALA A 37 -3.89 -6.89 2.58
CA ALA A 37 -5.01 -7.28 3.43
C ALA A 37 -5.90 -8.35 2.76
N ILE A 38 -6.21 -8.18 1.47
CA ILE A 38 -7.00 -9.15 0.70
C ILE A 38 -6.26 -10.47 0.57
N GLY A 39 -4.95 -10.44 0.25
CA GLY A 39 -4.12 -11.63 0.14
C GLY A 39 -4.10 -12.46 1.43
N GLY A 40 -3.91 -11.80 2.57
CA GLY A 40 -3.94 -12.46 3.89
C GLY A 40 -5.31 -13.02 4.25
N PHE A 41 -6.39 -12.31 3.92
CA PHE A 41 -7.74 -12.79 4.13
C PHE A 41 -8.04 -14.05 3.31
N VAL A 42 -7.70 -14.05 2.02
CA VAL A 42 -7.92 -15.20 1.13
C VAL A 42 -7.15 -16.43 1.61
N ALA A 43 -5.88 -16.27 2.00
CA ALA A 43 -5.08 -17.36 2.55
C ALA A 43 -5.68 -17.92 3.84
N SER A 44 -6.15 -17.04 4.73
CA SER A 44 -6.82 -17.45 5.97
C SER A 44 -8.10 -18.24 5.70
N CYS A 45 -8.93 -17.82 4.73
CA CYS A 45 -10.11 -18.58 4.32
C CYS A 45 -9.76 -19.96 3.74
N ARG A 46 -8.71 -20.05 2.92
CA ARG A 46 -8.22 -21.32 2.37
C ARG A 46 -7.74 -22.26 3.47
N MET A 47 -7.02 -21.74 4.46
CA MET A 47 -6.59 -22.51 5.61
C MET A 47 -7.76 -23.06 6.43
N VAL A 48 -8.76 -22.23 6.72
CA VAL A 48 -9.98 -22.69 7.41
C VAL A 48 -10.65 -23.82 6.61
N GLY A 49 -10.76 -23.69 5.29
CA GLY A 49 -11.28 -24.75 4.43
C GLY A 49 -10.49 -26.06 4.53
N ARG A 50 -9.14 -25.98 4.55
CA ARG A 50 -8.27 -27.15 4.72
C ARG A 50 -8.41 -27.80 6.09
N ALA A 51 -8.59 -27.01 7.15
CA ALA A 51 -8.82 -27.52 8.49
C ALA A 51 -10.11 -28.36 8.56
N PHE A 52 -11.19 -27.89 7.93
CA PHE A 52 -12.45 -28.63 7.87
C PHE A 52 -12.38 -29.87 6.96
N SER A 53 -11.52 -29.89 5.96
CA SER A 53 -11.35 -31.05 5.06
C SER A 53 -10.35 -32.09 5.58
N GLY A 54 -9.85 -31.96 6.81
CA GLY A 54 -8.84 -32.86 7.40
C GLY A 54 -7.45 -32.74 6.77
N GLY A 55 -7.16 -31.61 6.10
CA GLY A 55 -5.85 -31.33 5.53
C GLY A 55 -4.84 -30.88 6.58
N SER A 56 -3.55 -31.04 6.26
CA SER A 56 -2.46 -30.49 7.09
C SER A 56 -2.43 -28.97 7.01
N MET A 57 -2.20 -28.32 8.15
CA MET A 57 -1.95 -26.87 8.27
C MET A 57 -0.47 -26.56 8.52
N GLU A 58 0.41 -27.53 8.29
CA GLU A 58 1.85 -27.32 8.33
C GLU A 58 2.21 -26.25 7.29
N ASN A 59 2.91 -25.19 7.72
CA ASN A 59 3.24 -23.98 6.95
C ASN A 59 2.10 -22.98 6.69
N ALA A 60 1.00 -23.08 7.42
CA ALA A 60 -0.08 -22.08 7.45
C ALA A 60 0.40 -20.61 7.50
N GLY A 61 1.35 -20.32 8.39
CA GLY A 61 1.89 -18.97 8.54
C GLY A 61 2.64 -18.47 7.31
N GLU A 62 3.37 -19.36 6.64
CA GLU A 62 4.14 -19.03 5.42
C GLU A 62 3.21 -18.83 4.22
N GLU A 63 2.14 -19.62 4.11
CA GLU A 63 1.13 -19.45 3.06
C GLU A 63 0.37 -18.12 3.19
N ILE A 64 0.02 -17.72 4.43
CA ILE A 64 -0.57 -16.40 4.69
C ILE A 64 0.39 -15.30 4.31
N LEU A 65 1.63 -15.37 4.80
CA LEU A 65 2.62 -14.31 4.56
C LEU A 65 2.95 -14.15 3.07
N THR A 66 3.09 -15.26 2.35
CA THR A 66 3.31 -15.26 0.90
C THR A 66 2.14 -14.63 0.16
N SER A 67 0.90 -15.02 0.49
CA SER A 67 -0.29 -14.46 -0.16
C SER A 67 -0.47 -12.98 0.16
N MET A 68 -0.13 -12.53 1.37
CA MET A 68 -0.10 -11.11 1.72
C MET A 68 0.94 -10.35 0.89
N ALA A 69 2.13 -10.91 0.69
CA ALA A 69 3.18 -10.28 -0.11
C ALA A 69 2.77 -10.17 -1.58
N GLU A 70 2.22 -11.24 -2.16
CA GLU A 70 1.69 -11.23 -3.54
C GLU A 70 0.58 -10.20 -3.71
N GLY A 71 -0.37 -10.17 -2.77
CA GLY A 71 -1.44 -9.19 -2.74
C GLY A 71 -0.89 -7.77 -2.65
N ALA A 72 0.06 -7.51 -1.76
CA ALA A 72 0.65 -6.18 -1.60
C ALA A 72 1.42 -5.72 -2.84
N ILE A 73 2.20 -6.61 -3.47
CA ILE A 73 2.93 -6.29 -4.69
C ILE A 73 1.96 -6.03 -5.85
N GLY A 74 0.97 -6.91 -6.06
CA GLY A 74 -0.03 -6.75 -7.12
C GLY A 74 -0.90 -5.50 -6.94
N GLY A 75 -1.27 -5.22 -5.69
CA GLY A 75 -1.97 -4.00 -5.33
C GLY A 75 -1.13 -2.74 -5.55
N ALA A 76 0.14 -2.77 -5.17
CA ALA A 76 1.07 -1.66 -5.40
C ALA A 76 1.25 -1.34 -6.89
N ILE A 77 1.45 -2.38 -7.70
CA ILE A 77 1.58 -2.25 -9.16
C ILE A 77 0.28 -1.71 -9.74
N SER A 78 -0.87 -2.25 -9.34
CA SER A 78 -2.17 -1.78 -9.83
C SER A 78 -2.41 -0.31 -9.47
N GLY A 79 -2.11 0.08 -8.22
CA GLY A 79 -2.22 1.46 -7.77
C GLY A 79 -1.28 2.41 -8.50
N ALA A 80 -0.04 1.98 -8.79
CA ALA A 80 0.92 2.76 -9.56
C ALA A 80 0.53 2.90 -11.04
N LEU A 81 -0.16 1.91 -11.61
CA LEU A 81 -0.55 1.86 -13.02
C LEU A 81 -1.90 2.53 -13.31
N ILE A 82 -2.77 2.69 -12.32
CA ILE A 82 -4.02 3.43 -12.49
C ILE A 82 -3.66 4.92 -12.55
N PRO A 83 -3.86 5.59 -13.71
CA PRO A 83 -3.61 7.02 -13.81
C PRO A 83 -4.57 7.75 -12.84
N SER A 84 -4.00 8.58 -11.97
CA SER A 84 -4.76 9.57 -11.19
C SER A 84 -5.40 10.55 -12.18
N ILE A 85 -6.72 10.44 -12.34
CA ILE A 85 -7.56 11.31 -13.16
C ILE A 85 -7.88 12.58 -12.38
#